data_AF-A0AA38ULR0-F1
#
_entry.id   AF-A0AA38ULR0-F1
#
_cell.length_a   1.000
_cell.length_b   1.000
_cell.length_c   1.000
_cell.angle_alpha   90.00
_cell.angle_beta   90.00
_cell.angle_gamma   90.00
#
_symmetry.space_group_name_H-M   'P 1'
#
loop_
_entity.id
_entity.type
_entity.pdbx_description
1 polymer ?
#
loop_
_entity_poly.entity_id
_entity_poly.type
_entity_poly.pdbx_seq_one_letter_code
_entity_poly.pdbx_strand_id
1 'polypeptide(L)'
;SLLTAWSKDELNRWANAYQDDPHFVNVIQTRKLETDMNRPIHPQYFVADDNLIYFEDALGNLRLCVPRTLRAEIMNEVHNTITEAAHAG
;
A
#
# COMPACT_ATOMS: atom_id res chain seq x y z
N SER A 1 4.02 -16.48 -15.64
CA SER A 1 3.35 -15.71 -14.58
C SER A 1 4.41 -14.88 -13.90
N LEU A 2 4.46 -13.57 -14.18
CA LEU A 2 5.49 -12.69 -13.64
C LEU A 2 5.02 -12.22 -12.25
N LEU A 3 5.23 -13.06 -11.22
CA LEU A 3 5.15 -12.61 -9.85
C LEU A 3 6.38 -11.71 -9.65
N THR A 4 6.19 -10.39 -9.73
CA THR A 4 7.19 -9.43 -9.25
C THR A 4 7.26 -9.58 -7.75
N ALA A 5 8.07 -10.52 -7.27
CA ALA A 5 8.37 -10.64 -5.85
C ALA A 5 9.12 -9.36 -5.44
N TRP A 6 8.52 -8.59 -4.54
CA TRP A 6 9.15 -7.39 -4.01
C TRP A 6 10.41 -7.81 -3.25
N SER A 7 11.47 -7.01 -3.36
CA SER A 7 12.65 -7.24 -2.53
C SER A 7 12.27 -7.05 -1.07
N LYS A 8 12.96 -7.75 -0.16
CA LYS A 8 12.72 -7.59 1.28
C LYS A 8 12.97 -6.14 1.73
N ASP A 9 13.93 -5.47 1.11
CA ASP A 9 14.24 -4.07 1.39
C ASP A 9 13.08 -3.15 1.01
N GLU A 10 12.44 -3.39 -0.12
CA GLU A 10 11.28 -2.61 -0.56
C GLU A 10 10.06 -2.88 0.33
N LEU A 11 9.82 -4.14 0.71
CA LEU A 11 8.76 -4.47 1.68
C LEU A 11 9.00 -3.78 3.02
N ASN A 12 10.23 -3.78 3.54
CA ASN A 12 10.58 -3.11 4.78
C ASN A 12 10.41 -1.58 4.66
N ARG A 13 10.80 -1.01 3.52
CA ARG A 13 10.60 0.42 3.24
C ARG A 13 9.13 0.81 3.33
N TRP A 14 8.25 0.04 2.70
CA TRP A 14 6.81 0.30 2.72
C TRP A 14 6.21 0.07 4.11
N ALA A 15 6.58 -1.02 4.77
CA ALA A 15 6.15 -1.30 6.14
C ALA A 15 6.51 -0.15 7.10
N ASN A 16 7.74 0.38 7.00
CA ASN A 16 8.19 1.53 7.78
C ASN A 16 7.41 2.80 7.42
N ALA A 17 7.19 3.06 6.14
CA ALA A 17 6.42 4.21 5.68
C ALA A 17 4.96 4.19 6.19
N TYR A 18 4.36 3.01 6.38
CA TYR A 18 3.06 2.90 7.04
C TYR A 18 3.12 3.22 8.54
N GLN A 19 4.22 2.93 9.24
CA GLN A 19 4.41 3.32 10.64
C GLN A 19 4.54 4.84 10.82
N ASP A 20 5.03 5.54 9.79
CA ASP A 20 5.17 6.99 9.79
C ASP A 20 3.89 7.72 9.33
N ASP A 21 2.87 6.99 8.88
CA ASP A 21 1.58 7.55 8.48
C ASP A 21 0.51 7.35 9.56
N PRO A 22 0.09 8.41 10.29
CA PRO A 22 -0.91 8.33 11.34
C PRO A 22 -2.21 7.59 10.96
N HIS A 23 -2.62 7.66 9.70
CA HIS A 23 -3.83 6.97 9.23
C HIS A 23 -3.61 5.45 9.20
N PHE A 24 -2.50 5.01 8.59
CA PHE A 24 -2.20 3.59 8.44
C PHE A 24 -1.73 2.94 9.73
N VAL A 25 -1.05 3.69 10.62
CA VAL A 25 -0.78 3.23 12.00
C VAL A 25 -2.07 2.83 12.70
N ASN A 26 -3.11 3.66 12.62
CA ASN A 26 -4.40 3.38 13.24
C ASN A 26 -5.06 2.13 12.64
N VAL A 27 -5.03 1.98 11.31
CA VAL A 27 -5.55 0.79 10.62
C VAL A 27 -4.83 -0.50 11.07
N ILE A 28 -3.51 -0.46 11.20
CA ILE A 28 -2.72 -1.61 11.66
C ILE A 28 -3.02 -1.92 13.14
N GLN A 29 -3.08 -0.90 14.00
CA GLN A 29 -3.31 -1.08 15.43
C GLN A 29 -4.71 -1.61 15.72
N THR A 30 -5.73 -1.06 15.07
CA THR A 30 -7.13 -1.53 15.22
C THR A 30 -7.25 -2.98 14.80
N ARG A 31 -6.68 -3.37 13.66
CA ARG A 31 -6.67 -4.77 13.20
C ARG A 31 -5.96 -5.72 14.18
N LYS A 32 -4.88 -5.28 14.84
CA LYS A 32 -4.19 -6.10 15.87
C LYS A 32 -5.01 -6.28 17.15
N LEU A 33 -5.85 -5.30 17.47
CA LEU A 33 -6.68 -5.29 18.68
C LEU A 33 -8.07 -5.90 18.45
N GLU A 34 -8.45 -6.13 17.19
CA GLU A 34 -9.72 -6.75 16.81
C GLU A 34 -9.79 -8.21 17.27
N THR A 35 -10.64 -8.46 18.25
CA THR A 35 -11.00 -9.80 18.72
C THR A 35 -12.13 -10.43 17.92
N ASP A 36 -12.93 -9.63 17.20
CA ASP A 36 -14.07 -10.08 16.40
C ASP A 36 -13.81 -9.88 14.90
N MET A 37 -13.30 -10.94 14.26
CA MET A 37 -13.01 -10.98 12.83
C MET A 37 -14.26 -10.84 11.94
N ASN A 38 -15.47 -10.97 12.48
CA ASN A 38 -16.71 -10.83 11.72
C ASN A 38 -17.19 -9.37 11.61
N ARG A 39 -16.58 -8.44 12.37
CA ARG A 39 -16.93 -7.02 12.39
C ARG A 39 -15.67 -6.14 12.50
N PRO A 40 -14.82 -6.12 11.47
CA PRO A 40 -13.67 -5.24 11.47
C PRO A 40 -14.12 -3.77 11.55
N ILE A 41 -13.37 -2.96 12.29
CA ILE A 41 -13.53 -1.51 12.44
C ILE A 41 -13.31 -0.83 11.09
N HIS A 42 -12.41 -1.39 10.28
CA HIS A 42 -12.13 -0.93 8.93
C HIS A 42 -12.30 -2.05 7.90
N PRO A 43 -13.54 -2.42 7.54
CA PRO A 43 -13.82 -3.52 6.60
C PRO A 43 -13.23 -3.29 5.20
N GLN A 44 -13.02 -2.03 4.82
CA GLN A 44 -12.48 -1.66 3.52
C GLN A 44 -10.97 -1.89 3.38
N TYR A 45 -10.25 -2.17 4.47
CA TYR A 45 -8.81 -2.36 4.45
C TYR A 45 -8.41 -3.82 4.67
N PHE A 46 -7.49 -4.29 3.84
CA PHE A 46 -6.86 -5.59 3.94
C PHE A 46 -5.36 -5.41 4.20
N VAL A 47 -4.86 -5.97 5.30
CA VAL A 47 -3.42 -6.06 5.58
C VAL A 47 -2.95 -7.46 5.19
N ALA A 48 -2.04 -7.53 4.23
CA ALA A 48 -1.46 -8.78 3.74
C ALA A 48 -0.29 -9.25 4.63
N ASP A 49 0.15 -10.50 4.43
CA ASP A 49 1.22 -11.13 5.22
C ASP A 49 2.59 -10.44 5.05
N ASP A 50 2.77 -9.69 3.97
CA ASP A 50 3.95 -8.87 3.67
C ASP A 50 3.90 -7.47 4.30
N ASN A 51 2.89 -7.20 5.15
CA ASN A 51 2.58 -5.92 5.78
C ASN A 51 2.16 -4.81 4.81
N LEU A 52 1.78 -5.14 3.57
CA LEU A 52 1.16 -4.20 2.67
C LEU A 52 -0.32 -3.98 3.01
N ILE A 53 -0.78 -2.75 2.86
CA ILE A 53 -2.18 -2.37 3.10
C ILE A 53 -2.86 -2.16 1.76
N TYR A 54 -4.01 -2.82 1.58
CA TYR A 54 -4.86 -2.69 0.41
C TYR A 54 -6.21 -2.12 0.80
N PHE A 55 -6.79 -1.32 -0.09
CA PHE A 55 -8.15 -0.83 0.00
C PHE A 55 -9.01 -1.51 -1.07
N GLU A 56 -10.19 -2.01 -0.68
CA GLU A 56 -11.19 -2.50 -1.61
C GLU A 56 -12.03 -1.33 -2.16
N ASP A 57 -11.95 -1.10 -3.47
CA ASP A 57 -12.75 -0.07 -4.11
C ASP A 57 -14.21 -0.48 -4.33
N ALA A 58 -15.05 0.47 -4.77
CA ALA A 58 -16.47 0.23 -5.00
C ALA A 58 -16.79 -0.84 -6.06
N LEU A 59 -15.79 -1.25 -6.85
CA LEU A 59 -15.89 -2.31 -7.85
C LEU A 59 -15.31 -3.65 -7.34
N GLY A 60 -14.89 -3.72 -6.07
CA GLY A 60 -14.27 -4.89 -5.47
C GLY A 60 -12.81 -5.09 -5.83
N ASN A 61 -12.13 -4.09 -6.41
CA ASN A 61 -10.71 -4.22 -6.72
C ASN A 61 -9.85 -3.82 -5.52
N LEU A 62 -8.81 -4.62 -5.26
CA LEU A 62 -7.79 -4.29 -4.26
C LEU A 62 -6.77 -3.30 -4.83
N ARG A 63 -6.62 -2.16 -4.16
CA ARG A 63 -5.64 -1.12 -4.51
C ARG A 63 -4.62 -0.98 -3.40
N LEU A 64 -3.35 -1.02 -3.74
CA LEU A 64 -2.27 -0.79 -2.78
C LEU A 64 -2.38 0.63 -2.21
N CYS A 65 -2.44 0.75 -0.89
CA CYS A 65 -2.49 2.02 -0.20
C CYS A 65 -1.09 2.63 -0.15
N VAL A 66 -0.95 3.85 -0.66
CA VAL A 66 0.33 4.57 -0.67
C VAL A 66 0.45 5.45 0.58
N PRO A 67 1.44 5.23 1.47
CA PRO A 67 1.66 6.09 2.63
C PRO A 67 2.10 7.49 2.20
N ARG A 68 1.73 8.51 2.98
CA ARG A 68 1.97 9.92 2.63
C ARG A 68 3.42 10.23 2.27
N THR A 69 4.36 9.60 2.96
CA THR A 69 5.81 9.77 2.76
C THR A 69 6.30 9.29 1.39
N LEU A 70 5.66 8.28 0.79
CA LEU A 70 6.03 7.71 -0.52
C LEU A 70 5.29 8.35 -1.70
N ARG A 71 4.22 9.13 -1.45
CA ARG A 71 3.39 9.69 -2.53
C ARG A 71 4.17 10.56 -3.52
N ALA A 72 5.06 11.42 -3.01
CA ALA A 72 5.81 12.35 -3.87
C ALA A 72 6.78 11.59 -4.80
N GLU A 73 7.47 10.60 -4.26
CA GLU A 73 8.37 9.74 -5.02
C GLU A 73 7.64 8.93 -6.08
N ILE A 74 6.56 8.23 -5.71
CA ILE A 74 5.78 7.43 -6.67
C ILE A 74 5.20 8.31 -7.78
N MET A 75 4.73 9.52 -7.45
CA MET A 75 4.26 10.46 -8.47
C MET A 75 5.40 10.91 -9.40
N ASN A 76 6.60 11.13 -8.87
CA ASN A 76 7.77 11.46 -9.67
C ASN A 76 8.18 10.28 -10.57
N GLU A 77 8.20 9.06 -10.06
CA GLU A 77 8.48 7.85 -10.84
C GLU A 77 7.49 7.69 -11.99
N VAL A 78 6.19 7.78 -11.70
CA VAL A 78 5.14 7.70 -12.72
C VAL A 78 5.30 8.82 -13.75
N HIS A 79 5.57 10.04 -13.32
CA HIS A 79 5.79 11.17 -14.23
C HIS A 79 7.00 10.91 -15.14
N ASN A 80 8.13 10.49 -14.56
CA ASN A 80 9.39 10.24 -15.28
C ASN A 80 9.31 9.02 -16.22
N THR A 81 8.65 7.94 -15.81
CA THR A 81 8.46 6.76 -16.66
C THR A 81 7.54 7.08 -17.85
N ILE A 82 6.52 7.93 -17.66
CA ILE A 82 5.67 8.40 -18.76
C ILE A 82 6.45 9.30 -19.72
N THR A 83 7.32 10.19 -19.23
CA THR A 83 8.17 11.01 -20.10
C THR A 83 9.28 10.23 -20.79
N GLU A 84 9.86 9.20 -20.17
CA GLU A 84 10.85 8.33 -20.82
C GLU A 84 10.23 7.46 -21.93
N ALA A 85 8.97 7.04 -21.78
CA ALA A 85 8.24 6.34 -22.86
C ALA A 85 7.96 7.25 -24.07
N ALA A 86 8.01 8.58 -23.91
CA ALA A 86 7.80 9.55 -25.00
C ALA A 86 9.06 9.80 -25.86
N HIS A 87 10.20 9.18 -25.54
CA HIS A 87 11.44 9.25 -26.33
C HIS A 87 11.60 8.11 -27.36
N ALA A 88 10.53 7.36 -27.62
CA ALA A 88 10.48 6.32 -28.66
C ALA A 88 9.71 6.79 -29.91
N GLY A 89 9.90 8.06 -30.32
CA GLY A 89 9.33 8.67 -31.52
C GLY A 89 10.39 9.32 -32.39
#